data_AF-A0A6S6QWI9-F1
#
_entry.id   AF-A0A6S6QWI9-F1
#
_cell.length_a   1.000
_cell.length_b   1.000
_cell.length_c   1.000
_cell.angle_alpha   90.00
_cell.angle_beta   90.00
_cell.angle_gamma   90.00
#
_symmetry.space_group_name_H-M   'P 1'
#
loop_
_entity.id
_entity.type
_entity.pdbx_description
1 polymer ?
#
loop_
_entity_poly.entity_id
_entity_poly.type
_entity_poly.pdbx_seq_one_letter_code
_entity_poly.pdbx_strand_id
1 'polypeptide(L)'
;MKENNLQNNANSIVTANEIRTILSDFRIGKKPLAKLLGWGETTIIRYIEGDVPTAEYSNKLKAIAQEPAYYYELLLENRDNLTNVAFRKSMQAVLEKMTERKIDLIAQYMILFCQGDMSPGYTQWLLYYSQAFSLALLDKELFEEDYNVNSENAPYIRLYNSMKKHGVNVFEIPGGRLSEEEKKLINKVLDTFCWYGPKALKSLTSYERANFRISRDKEGRRIISKDTIKNYFKEILQQYDIHSMNEIHKYPDKRFQDFKAN
;
A
#
# COMPACT_ATOMS: atom_id res chain seq x y z
N MET A 1 -15.90 28.27 -14.95
CA MET A 1 -16.56 26.97 -15.19
C MET A 1 -15.58 25.87 -14.84
N LYS A 2 -15.76 25.25 -13.67
CA LYS A 2 -15.04 24.03 -13.26
C LYS A 2 -16.12 22.98 -13.00
N GLU A 3 -16.46 22.23 -14.03
CA GLU A 3 -17.21 20.98 -13.86
C GLU A 3 -16.22 19.92 -13.38
N ASN A 4 -16.26 19.67 -12.07
CA ASN A 4 -15.56 18.55 -11.46
C ASN A 4 -16.23 17.26 -11.92
N ASN A 5 -15.46 16.43 -12.63
CA ASN A 5 -15.77 15.03 -12.93
C ASN A 5 -15.83 14.19 -11.64
N LEU A 6 -16.93 14.32 -10.89
CA LEU A 6 -17.30 13.49 -9.74
C LEU A 6 -18.66 12.81 -9.94
N GLN A 7 -19.04 12.57 -11.20
CA GLN A 7 -20.20 11.78 -11.55
C GLN A 7 -19.74 10.52 -12.28
N ASN A 8 -19.86 9.38 -11.59
CA ASN A 8 -20.46 8.13 -12.10
C ASN A 8 -19.97 6.89 -11.34
N ASN A 9 -20.30 6.75 -10.03
CA ASN A 9 -20.43 5.43 -9.38
C ASN A 9 -21.11 5.43 -7.97
N ALA A 10 -21.80 6.51 -7.57
CA ALA A 10 -22.37 6.62 -6.22
C ALA A 10 -23.81 6.08 -6.05
N ASN A 11 -24.42 5.46 -7.08
CA ASN A 11 -25.86 5.14 -7.09
C ASN A 11 -26.23 3.70 -7.46
N SER A 12 -25.28 2.77 -7.54
CA SER A 12 -25.64 1.36 -7.74
C SER A 12 -26.05 0.73 -6.40
N ILE A 13 -27.18 0.02 -6.38
CA ILE A 13 -27.60 -0.81 -5.24
C ILE A 13 -26.57 -1.94 -5.05
N VAL A 14 -26.27 -2.31 -3.80
CA VAL A 14 -25.39 -3.46 -3.53
C VAL A 14 -26.12 -4.77 -3.85
N THR A 15 -25.43 -5.67 -4.52
CA THR A 15 -25.94 -6.97 -4.94
C THR A 15 -25.76 -8.03 -3.85
N ALA A 16 -26.62 -9.05 -3.85
CA ALA A 16 -26.45 -10.20 -2.95
C ALA A 16 -25.09 -10.89 -3.12
N ASN A 17 -24.50 -10.86 -4.33
CA ASN A 17 -23.18 -11.43 -4.59
C ASN A 17 -22.06 -10.59 -3.95
N GLU A 18 -22.09 -9.26 -4.06
CA GLU A 18 -21.15 -8.40 -3.35
C GLU A 18 -21.20 -8.64 -1.83
N ILE A 19 -22.40 -8.79 -1.25
CA ILE A 19 -22.54 -9.12 0.17
C ILE A 19 -21.93 -10.51 0.47
N ARG A 20 -22.16 -11.52 -0.37
CA ARG A 20 -21.55 -12.85 -0.19
C ARG A 20 -20.01 -12.78 -0.25
N THR A 21 -19.45 -11.95 -1.13
CA THR A 21 -18.01 -11.71 -1.20
C THR A 21 -17.48 -11.12 0.10
N ILE A 22 -18.14 -10.10 0.67
CA ILE A 22 -17.78 -9.53 1.99
C ILE A 22 -17.71 -10.62 3.07
N LEU A 23 -18.74 -11.47 3.16
CA LEU A 23 -18.80 -12.54 4.17
C LEU A 23 -17.65 -13.54 4.01
N SER A 24 -17.28 -13.85 2.76
CA SER A 24 -16.19 -14.77 2.42
C SER A 24 -14.82 -14.15 2.70
N ASP A 25 -14.54 -12.99 2.11
CA ASP A 25 -13.25 -12.29 2.17
C ASP A 25 -12.86 -11.97 3.60
N PHE A 26 -13.82 -11.56 4.42
CA PHE A 26 -13.58 -11.18 5.81
C PHE A 26 -13.98 -12.26 6.82
N ARG A 27 -14.30 -13.47 6.37
CA ARG A 27 -14.67 -14.63 7.20
C ARG A 27 -15.65 -14.28 8.33
N ILE A 28 -16.65 -13.46 8.01
CA ILE A 28 -17.65 -12.94 8.96
C ILE A 28 -19.03 -13.50 8.62
N GLY A 29 -19.80 -13.89 9.65
CA GLY A 29 -21.16 -14.39 9.45
C GLY A 29 -22.17 -13.27 9.20
N LYS A 30 -23.33 -13.61 8.62
CA LYS A 30 -24.43 -12.64 8.32
C LYS A 30 -24.86 -11.83 9.55
N LYS A 31 -25.14 -12.52 10.67
CA LYS A 31 -25.54 -11.88 11.94
C LYS A 31 -24.39 -11.07 12.57
N PRO A 32 -23.16 -11.61 12.70
CA PRO A 32 -21.99 -10.81 13.10
C PRO A 32 -21.80 -9.54 12.26
N LEU A 33 -21.91 -9.62 10.93
CA LEU A 33 -21.78 -8.44 10.06
C LEU A 33 -22.88 -7.41 10.34
N ALA A 34 -24.13 -7.84 10.52
CA ALA A 34 -25.21 -6.93 10.90
C ALA A 34 -24.92 -6.23 12.23
N LYS A 35 -24.46 -6.97 13.25
CA LYS A 35 -24.09 -6.41 14.57
C LYS A 35 -22.92 -5.44 14.47
N LEU A 36 -21.89 -5.78 13.71
CA LEU A 36 -20.74 -4.91 13.47
C LEU A 36 -21.16 -3.56 12.89
N LEU A 37 -22.18 -3.57 12.02
CA LEU A 37 -22.70 -2.39 11.35
C LEU A 37 -23.70 -1.58 12.19
N GLY A 38 -24.11 -2.09 13.37
CA GLY A 38 -25.18 -1.52 14.18
C GLY A 38 -26.58 -1.76 13.59
N TRP A 39 -26.74 -2.77 12.75
CA TRP A 39 -27.99 -3.09 12.06
C TRP A 39 -28.74 -4.25 12.72
N GLY A 40 -30.05 -4.36 12.44
CA GLY A 40 -30.86 -5.50 12.89
C GLY A 40 -30.33 -6.83 12.35
N GLU A 41 -30.36 -7.90 13.16
CA GLU A 41 -29.71 -9.19 12.85
C GLU A 41 -30.16 -9.83 11.52
N THR A 42 -31.39 -9.54 11.08
CA THR A 42 -31.97 -10.07 9.84
C THR A 42 -31.67 -9.20 8.62
N THR A 43 -31.13 -8.00 8.78
CA THR A 43 -30.92 -7.05 7.68
C THR A 43 -30.03 -7.62 6.58
N ILE A 44 -28.86 -8.17 6.93
CA ILE A 44 -27.96 -8.80 5.95
C ILE A 44 -28.58 -10.04 5.31
N ILE A 45 -29.40 -10.80 6.07
CA ILE A 45 -30.08 -12.00 5.55
C ILE A 45 -31.07 -11.60 4.47
N ARG A 46 -31.92 -10.62 4.76
CA ARG A 46 -32.94 -10.08 3.85
C ARG A 46 -32.34 -9.59 2.53
N TYR A 47 -31.24 -8.84 2.57
CA TYR A 47 -30.58 -8.37 1.34
C TYR A 47 -29.98 -9.50 0.49
N ILE A 48 -29.56 -10.59 1.10
CA ILE A 48 -29.10 -11.78 0.38
C ILE A 48 -30.29 -12.54 -0.26
N GLU A 49 -31.47 -12.46 0.35
CA GLU A 49 -32.72 -13.11 -0.08
C GLU A 49 -33.51 -12.31 -1.11
N GLY A 50 -33.18 -11.03 -1.32
CA GLY A 50 -33.73 -10.21 -2.41
C GLY A 50 -34.29 -8.85 -1.99
N ASP A 51 -34.31 -8.52 -0.70
CA ASP A 51 -34.72 -7.19 -0.25
C ASP A 51 -33.77 -6.12 -0.80
N VAL A 52 -34.34 -4.98 -1.17
CA VAL A 52 -33.56 -3.86 -1.72
C VAL A 52 -33.02 -2.98 -0.58
N PRO A 53 -31.69 -2.88 -0.39
CA PRO A 53 -31.10 -2.00 0.60
C PRO A 53 -31.27 -0.53 0.24
N THR A 54 -31.27 0.35 1.25
CA THR A 54 -31.21 1.80 1.03
C THR A 54 -29.88 2.19 0.39
N ALA A 55 -29.82 3.41 -0.17
CA ALA A 55 -28.57 3.95 -0.72
C ALA A 55 -27.46 4.02 0.34
N GLU A 56 -27.80 4.44 1.56
CA GLU A 56 -26.87 4.49 2.69
C GLU A 56 -26.27 3.11 3.00
N TYR A 57 -27.12 2.08 3.11
CA TYR A 57 -26.68 0.73 3.44
C TYR A 57 -25.88 0.11 2.29
N SER A 58 -26.30 0.36 1.05
CA SER A 58 -25.57 -0.04 -0.15
C SER A 58 -24.17 0.58 -0.18
N ASN A 59 -24.06 1.88 0.08
CA ASN A 59 -22.79 2.59 0.09
C ASN A 59 -21.86 2.04 1.17
N LYS A 60 -22.38 1.77 2.36
CA LYS A 60 -21.57 1.19 3.46
C LYS A 60 -21.05 -0.21 3.12
N LEU A 61 -21.89 -1.08 2.56
CA LEU A 61 -21.47 -2.42 2.13
C LEU A 61 -20.46 -2.37 0.98
N LYS A 62 -20.64 -1.45 0.02
CA LYS A 62 -19.68 -1.26 -1.07
C LYS A 62 -18.33 -0.74 -0.59
N ALA A 63 -18.33 0.21 0.34
CA ALA A 63 -17.10 0.67 0.97
C ALA A 63 -16.34 -0.49 1.63
N ILE A 64 -17.05 -1.37 2.35
CA ILE A 64 -16.45 -2.58 2.95
C ILE A 64 -15.87 -3.51 1.89
N ALA A 65 -16.60 -3.76 0.80
CA ALA A 65 -16.14 -4.65 -0.27
C ALA A 65 -14.92 -4.11 -1.02
N GLN A 66 -14.79 -2.79 -1.15
CA GLN A 66 -13.75 -2.13 -1.94
C GLN A 66 -12.53 -1.73 -1.11
N GLU A 67 -12.69 -1.51 0.19
CA GLU A 67 -11.68 -0.88 1.05
C GLU A 67 -11.45 -1.70 2.32
N PRO A 68 -10.53 -2.68 2.30
CA PRO A 68 -10.22 -3.51 3.47
C PRO A 68 -9.81 -2.70 4.71
N ALA A 69 -9.12 -1.57 4.52
CA ALA A 69 -8.75 -0.67 5.61
C ALA A 69 -9.98 -0.05 6.32
N TYR A 70 -11.03 0.31 5.57
CA TYR A 70 -12.29 0.76 6.16
C TYR A 70 -12.95 -0.33 7.00
N TYR A 71 -12.92 -1.58 6.52
CA TYR A 71 -13.45 -2.70 7.28
C TYR A 71 -12.64 -2.99 8.56
N TYR A 72 -11.32 -2.84 8.49
CA TYR A 72 -10.43 -2.94 9.65
C TYR A 72 -10.77 -1.91 10.74
N GLU A 73 -10.97 -0.64 10.36
CA GLU A 73 -11.42 0.42 11.27
C GLU A 73 -12.75 0.06 11.94
N LEU A 74 -13.75 -0.39 11.16
CA LEU A 74 -15.04 -0.82 11.69
C LEU A 74 -14.91 -1.96 12.72
N LEU A 75 -14.05 -2.95 12.45
CA LEU A 75 -13.78 -4.05 13.39
C LEU A 75 -13.21 -3.55 14.71
N LEU A 76 -12.27 -2.61 14.68
CA LEU A 76 -11.68 -2.05 15.89
C LEU A 76 -12.70 -1.24 16.69
N GLU A 77 -13.46 -0.36 16.03
CA GLU A 77 -14.46 0.50 16.65
C GLU A 77 -15.61 -0.29 17.29
N ASN A 78 -16.00 -1.40 16.68
CA ASN A 78 -17.18 -2.18 17.07
C ASN A 78 -16.83 -3.56 17.62
N ARG A 79 -15.62 -3.73 18.14
CA ARG A 79 -15.11 -5.00 18.66
C ARG A 79 -16.06 -5.66 19.66
N ASP A 80 -16.62 -4.88 20.58
CA ASP A 80 -17.46 -5.38 21.68
C ASP A 80 -18.82 -5.89 21.20
N ASN A 81 -19.22 -5.59 19.96
CA ASN A 81 -20.44 -6.11 19.35
C ASN A 81 -20.28 -7.56 18.83
N LEU A 82 -19.05 -8.08 18.84
CA LEU A 82 -18.70 -9.40 18.31
C LEU A 82 -18.22 -10.35 19.41
N THR A 83 -18.47 -11.65 19.21
CA THR A 83 -17.79 -12.68 19.99
C THR A 83 -16.28 -12.63 19.73
N ASN A 84 -15.46 -12.96 20.73
CA ASN A 84 -14.00 -13.03 20.58
C ASN A 84 -13.55 -13.91 19.40
N VAL A 85 -14.25 -15.02 19.16
CA VAL A 85 -13.93 -15.93 18.04
C VAL A 85 -14.24 -15.28 16.69
N ALA A 86 -15.40 -14.64 16.56
CA ALA A 86 -15.78 -13.94 15.33
C ALA A 86 -14.83 -12.77 15.02
N PHE A 87 -14.52 -11.95 16.04
CA PHE A 87 -13.57 -10.85 15.90
C PHE A 87 -12.20 -11.34 15.46
N ARG A 88 -11.61 -12.35 16.13
CA ARG A 88 -10.27 -12.87 15.77
C ARG A 88 -10.20 -13.40 14.35
N LYS A 89 -11.19 -14.20 13.93
CA LYS A 89 -11.24 -14.75 12.56
C LYS A 89 -11.34 -13.66 11.51
N SER A 90 -12.17 -12.66 11.77
CA SER A 90 -12.41 -11.57 10.84
C SER A 90 -11.26 -10.58 10.79
N MET A 91 -10.65 -10.30 11.95
CA MET A 91 -9.43 -9.52 12.07
C MET A 91 -8.29 -10.16 11.26
N GLN A 92 -8.05 -11.46 11.44
CA GLN A 92 -7.04 -12.15 10.64
C GLN A 92 -7.31 -12.04 9.13
N ALA A 93 -8.57 -12.23 8.72
CA ALA A 93 -8.97 -12.17 7.31
C ALA A 93 -8.76 -10.77 6.71
N VAL A 94 -9.11 -9.69 7.43
CA VAL A 94 -8.87 -8.33 6.93
C VAL A 94 -7.39 -7.99 6.84
N LEU A 95 -6.57 -8.44 7.79
CA LEU A 95 -5.12 -8.21 7.73
C LEU A 95 -4.48 -8.96 6.55
N GLU A 96 -4.90 -10.20 6.30
CA GLU A 96 -4.51 -10.97 5.10
C GLU A 96 -4.91 -10.22 3.83
N LYS A 97 -6.13 -9.66 3.78
CA LYS A 97 -6.64 -8.90 2.63
C LYS A 97 -5.90 -7.57 2.42
N MET A 98 -5.64 -6.82 3.49
CA MET A 98 -4.90 -5.54 3.44
C MET A 98 -3.46 -5.72 2.98
N THR A 99 -2.89 -6.91 3.14
CA THR A 99 -1.52 -7.24 2.75
C THR A 99 -1.48 -8.26 1.61
N GLU A 100 -2.57 -8.42 0.86
CA GLU A 100 -2.68 -9.40 -0.24
C GLU A 100 -1.65 -9.10 -1.34
N ARG A 101 -1.50 -7.82 -1.71
CA ARG A 101 -0.47 -7.37 -2.65
C ARG A 101 0.89 -7.31 -1.99
N LYS A 102 1.93 -7.70 -2.73
CA LYS A 102 3.31 -7.74 -2.24
C LYS A 102 3.79 -6.37 -1.76
N ILE A 103 3.42 -5.29 -2.45
CA ILE A 103 3.77 -3.92 -2.04
C ILE A 103 3.15 -3.54 -0.69
N ASP A 104 1.90 -3.94 -0.42
CA ASP A 104 1.21 -3.62 0.83
C ASP A 104 1.83 -4.38 2.00
N LEU A 105 2.19 -5.65 1.77
CA LEU A 105 2.95 -6.46 2.72
C LEU A 105 4.30 -5.82 3.08
N ILE A 106 5.05 -5.35 2.09
CA ILE A 106 6.36 -4.71 2.31
C ILE A 106 6.19 -3.36 3.00
N ALA A 107 5.21 -2.56 2.59
CA ALA A 107 4.91 -1.29 3.25
C ALA A 107 4.60 -1.50 4.72
N GLN A 108 3.79 -2.51 5.05
CA GLN A 108 3.52 -2.87 6.44
C GLN A 108 4.76 -3.31 7.20
N TYR A 109 5.66 -4.05 6.53
CA TYR A 109 6.90 -4.49 7.16
C TYR A 109 7.82 -3.31 7.49
N MET A 110 7.90 -2.33 6.58
CA MET A 110 8.62 -1.08 6.80
C MET A 110 7.99 -0.26 7.93
N ILE A 111 6.66 -0.18 7.99
CA ILE A 111 5.93 0.53 9.06
C ILE A 111 6.25 -0.09 10.42
N LEU A 112 6.23 -1.43 10.53
CA LEU A 112 6.60 -2.14 11.76
C LEU A 112 8.06 -1.90 12.14
N PHE A 113 8.98 -1.99 11.18
CA PHE A 113 10.40 -1.73 11.42
C PHE A 113 10.64 -0.33 11.97
N CYS A 114 9.96 0.68 11.42
CA CYS A 114 10.03 2.07 11.86
C CYS A 114 9.11 2.38 13.06
N GLN A 115 8.52 1.38 13.72
CA GLN A 115 7.62 1.54 14.88
C GLN A 115 6.45 2.51 14.62
N GLY A 116 5.95 2.57 13.39
CA GLY A 116 4.88 3.48 12.98
C GLY A 116 5.32 4.92 12.66
N ASP A 117 6.60 5.29 12.80
CA ASP A 117 7.11 6.62 12.47
C ASP A 117 7.32 6.78 10.96
N MET A 118 6.22 6.69 10.22
CA MET A 118 6.19 6.67 8.76
C MET A 118 5.02 7.52 8.26
N SER A 119 5.26 8.33 7.22
CA SER A 119 4.21 9.03 6.51
C SER A 119 3.89 8.34 5.17
N PRO A 120 2.69 8.55 4.59
CA PRO A 120 2.35 8.01 3.28
C PRO A 120 3.39 8.35 2.21
N GLY A 121 3.85 9.60 2.18
CA GLY A 121 4.84 10.07 1.19
C GLY A 121 6.23 9.47 1.42
N TYR A 122 6.67 9.39 2.68
CA TYR A 122 7.97 8.81 3.02
C TYR A 122 8.05 7.33 2.65
N THR A 123 6.97 6.59 2.90
CA THR A 123 6.83 5.17 2.53
C THR A 123 7.03 4.95 1.03
N GLN A 124 6.57 5.87 0.18
CA GLN A 124 6.75 5.75 -1.28
C GLN A 124 8.23 5.71 -1.69
N TRP A 125 9.07 6.54 -1.05
CA TRP A 125 10.49 6.61 -1.37
C TRP A 125 11.24 5.37 -0.92
N LEU A 126 10.91 4.85 0.27
CA LEU A 126 11.52 3.62 0.78
C LEU A 126 11.15 2.40 -0.07
N LEU A 127 9.90 2.32 -0.52
CA LEU A 127 9.46 1.30 -1.47
C LEU A 127 10.20 1.43 -2.81
N TYR A 128 10.34 2.66 -3.31
CA TYR A 128 11.06 2.94 -4.55
C TYR A 128 12.52 2.49 -4.49
N TYR A 129 13.26 2.88 -3.44
CA TYR A 129 14.64 2.47 -3.27
C TYR A 129 14.76 0.95 -3.07
N SER A 130 13.83 0.32 -2.35
CA SER A 130 13.81 -1.14 -2.18
C SER A 130 13.63 -1.87 -3.52
N GLN A 131 12.69 -1.42 -4.36
CA GLN A 131 12.51 -1.97 -5.71
C GLN A 131 13.75 -1.72 -6.57
N ALA A 132 14.32 -0.52 -6.53
CA ALA A 132 15.46 -0.13 -7.35
C ALA A 132 16.72 -0.97 -7.04
N PHE A 133 17.06 -1.12 -5.76
CA PHE A 133 18.18 -1.95 -5.35
C PHE A 133 17.92 -3.44 -5.55
N SER A 134 16.68 -3.93 -5.39
CA SER A 134 16.33 -5.31 -5.74
C SER A 134 16.60 -5.60 -7.22
N LEU A 135 16.14 -4.71 -8.10
CA LEU A 135 16.32 -4.84 -9.54
C LEU A 135 17.80 -4.80 -9.94
N ALA A 136 18.60 -3.92 -9.32
CA ALA A 136 19.98 -3.69 -9.70
C ALA A 136 20.96 -4.72 -9.10
N LEU A 137 20.80 -5.07 -7.82
CA LEU A 137 21.69 -6.01 -7.11
C LEU A 137 21.31 -7.47 -7.29
N LEU A 138 20.00 -7.77 -7.35
CA LEU A 138 19.49 -9.15 -7.36
C LEU A 138 18.90 -9.58 -8.70
N ASP A 139 18.72 -8.63 -9.63
CA ASP A 139 18.02 -8.85 -10.90
C ASP A 139 16.58 -9.37 -10.70
N LYS A 140 15.96 -9.03 -9.56
CA LYS A 140 14.61 -9.49 -9.16
C LYS A 140 13.69 -8.32 -8.88
N GLU A 141 12.43 -8.43 -9.33
CA GLU A 141 11.38 -7.52 -8.90
C GLU A 141 10.97 -7.81 -7.46
N LEU A 142 10.80 -6.76 -6.65
CA LEU A 142 10.35 -6.90 -5.27
C LEU A 142 8.80 -6.92 -5.18
N PHE A 143 8.13 -6.18 -6.05
CA PHE A 143 6.68 -6.18 -6.23
C PHE A 143 6.29 -5.78 -7.68
N GLU A 144 5.00 -5.95 -8.02
CA GLU A 144 4.51 -5.84 -9.40
C GLU A 144 4.30 -4.40 -9.88
N GLU A 145 3.98 -3.47 -8.99
CA GLU A 145 3.59 -2.11 -9.36
C GLU A 145 4.73 -1.30 -10.00
N ASP A 146 4.41 -0.62 -11.10
CA ASP A 146 5.31 0.34 -11.76
C ASP A 146 5.32 1.70 -11.06
N TYR A 147 6.41 2.44 -11.27
CA TYR A 147 6.51 3.83 -10.83
C TYR A 147 5.55 4.70 -11.66
N ASN A 148 4.49 5.24 -11.02
CA ASN A 148 3.56 6.17 -11.65
C ASN A 148 4.07 7.60 -11.60
N VAL A 149 4.00 8.31 -12.73
CA VAL A 149 4.31 9.75 -12.81
C VAL A 149 3.01 10.54 -12.67
N ASN A 150 2.78 11.11 -11.48
CA ASN A 150 1.58 11.85 -11.12
C ASN A 150 1.89 13.17 -10.40
N SER A 151 0.86 13.99 -10.16
CA SER A 151 0.95 15.29 -9.49
C SER A 151 1.30 15.19 -8.01
N GLU A 152 0.92 14.10 -7.35
CA GLU A 152 1.23 13.85 -5.93
C GLU A 152 2.70 13.51 -5.69
N ASN A 153 3.46 13.22 -6.76
CA ASN A 153 4.82 12.66 -6.69
C ASN A 153 4.87 11.36 -5.86
N ALA A 154 3.84 10.53 -5.94
CA ALA A 154 3.75 9.26 -5.24
C ALA A 154 3.83 8.09 -6.24
N PRO A 155 4.99 7.41 -6.39
CA PRO A 155 5.19 6.31 -7.33
C PRO A 155 4.08 5.24 -7.30
N TYR A 156 3.59 4.89 -6.11
CA TYR A 156 2.62 3.82 -5.88
C TYR A 156 1.30 4.42 -5.38
N ILE A 157 0.64 5.15 -6.27
CA ILE A 157 -0.48 6.06 -5.96
C ILE A 157 -1.65 5.38 -5.23
N ARG A 158 -1.97 4.11 -5.55
CA ARG A 158 -3.05 3.38 -4.88
C ARG A 158 -2.78 3.19 -3.40
N LEU A 159 -1.58 2.72 -3.05
CA LEU A 159 -1.14 2.56 -1.66
C LEU A 159 -1.07 3.93 -0.96
N TYR A 160 -0.48 4.94 -1.61
CA TYR A 160 -0.40 6.30 -1.06
C TYR A 160 -1.77 6.86 -0.67
N ASN A 161 -2.77 6.74 -1.55
CA ASN A 161 -4.12 7.23 -1.30
C ASN A 161 -4.81 6.45 -0.17
N SER A 162 -4.61 5.13 -0.12
CA SER A 162 -5.14 4.30 0.96
C SER A 162 -4.59 4.75 2.33
N MET A 163 -3.27 4.93 2.45
CA MET A 163 -2.63 5.42 3.68
C MET A 163 -3.04 6.85 4.04
N LYS A 164 -3.25 7.72 3.04
CA LYS A 164 -3.76 9.08 3.28
C LYS A 164 -5.19 9.07 3.83
N LYS A 165 -6.04 8.17 3.34
CA LYS A 165 -7.45 8.08 3.72
C LYS A 165 -7.65 7.43 5.09
N HIS A 166 -6.92 6.34 5.36
CA HIS A 166 -7.11 5.48 6.54
C HIS A 166 -6.01 5.64 7.61
N GLY A 167 -5.05 6.53 7.38
CA GLY A 167 -3.87 6.63 8.22
C GLY A 167 -2.88 5.48 8.00
N VAL A 168 -1.80 5.53 8.76
CA VAL A 168 -0.74 4.52 8.75
C VAL A 168 -1.00 3.52 9.87
N ASN A 169 -1.72 2.46 9.53
CA ASN A 169 -2.11 1.43 10.48
C ASN A 169 -0.93 0.51 10.83
N VAL A 170 -0.66 0.34 12.13
CA VAL A 170 0.39 -0.56 12.61
C VAL A 170 -0.26 -1.87 13.10
N PHE A 171 0.08 -2.97 12.46
CA PHE A 171 -0.41 -4.31 12.74
C PHE A 171 0.64 -5.36 12.36
N GLU A 172 0.61 -6.51 13.03
CA GLU A 172 1.54 -7.60 12.78
C GLU A 172 1.28 -8.30 11.45
N ILE A 173 2.35 -8.68 10.78
CA ILE A 173 2.31 -9.45 9.53
C ILE A 173 2.43 -10.94 9.85
N PRO A 174 1.56 -11.80 9.30
CA PRO A 174 1.75 -13.25 9.39
C PRO A 174 3.13 -13.67 8.89
N GLY A 175 3.86 -14.45 9.70
CA GLY A 175 5.21 -14.91 9.38
C GLY A 175 5.30 -15.68 8.06
N GLY A 176 6.50 -15.69 7.47
CA GLY A 176 6.81 -16.52 6.29
C GLY A 176 6.36 -15.96 4.92
N ARG A 177 5.78 -14.75 4.87
CA ARG A 177 5.33 -14.12 3.60
C ARG A 177 6.40 -13.27 2.89
N LEU A 178 7.50 -12.97 3.59
CA LEU A 178 8.71 -12.35 3.03
C LEU A 178 9.88 -13.32 3.23
N SER A 179 10.68 -13.51 2.18
CA SER A 179 11.91 -14.28 2.26
C SER A 179 12.98 -13.54 3.04
N GLU A 180 14.00 -14.25 3.53
CA GLU A 180 15.12 -13.64 4.25
C GLU A 180 15.95 -12.69 3.36
N GLU A 181 16.05 -12.96 2.06
CA GLU A 181 16.72 -12.08 1.09
C GLU A 181 15.96 -10.75 0.94
N GLU A 182 14.62 -10.80 0.85
CA GLU A 182 13.77 -9.60 0.78
C GLU A 182 13.87 -8.78 2.06
N LYS A 183 13.75 -9.43 3.24
CA LYS A 183 13.89 -8.74 4.53
C LYS A 183 15.26 -8.08 4.68
N LYS A 184 16.34 -8.79 4.32
CA LYS A 184 17.70 -8.26 4.39
C LYS A 184 17.85 -7.01 3.52
N LEU A 185 17.34 -7.04 2.29
CA LEU A 185 17.36 -5.90 1.40
C LEU A 185 16.56 -4.72 1.97
N ILE A 186 15.30 -4.95 2.38
CA ILE A 186 14.42 -3.93 2.91
C ILE A 186 15.06 -3.29 4.16
N ASN A 187 15.56 -4.10 5.09
CA ASN A 187 16.24 -3.60 6.29
C ASN A 187 17.45 -2.75 5.95
N LYS A 188 18.26 -3.14 4.96
CA LYS A 188 19.41 -2.31 4.55
C LYS A 188 19.01 -0.99 3.91
N VAL A 189 17.91 -0.97 3.17
CA VAL A 189 17.34 0.28 2.66
C VAL A 189 16.82 1.14 3.81
N LEU A 190 16.09 0.57 4.77
CA LEU A 190 15.61 1.32 5.94
C LEU A 190 16.78 1.85 6.79
N ASP A 191 17.73 1.00 7.16
CA ASP A 191 18.95 1.35 7.91
C ASP A 191 19.73 2.50 7.25
N THR A 192 19.64 2.64 5.93
CA THR A 192 20.33 3.67 5.17
C THR A 192 19.48 4.94 5.02
N PHE A 193 18.28 4.81 4.48
CA PHE A 193 17.48 5.95 4.03
C PHE A 193 16.70 6.60 5.18
N CYS A 194 16.47 5.90 6.30
CA CYS A 194 15.83 6.44 7.51
C CYS A 194 16.63 7.57 8.17
N TRP A 195 17.93 7.67 7.93
CA TRP A 195 18.74 8.80 8.40
C TRP A 195 18.48 10.10 7.64
N TYR A 196 17.76 10.04 6.52
CA TYR A 196 17.50 11.18 5.66
C TYR A 196 16.03 11.59 5.73
N GLY A 197 15.80 12.86 6.11
CA GLY A 197 14.46 13.41 6.18
C GLY A 197 13.78 13.56 4.81
N PRO A 198 12.45 13.78 4.77
CA PRO A 198 11.67 13.80 3.52
C PRO A 198 12.16 14.80 2.47
N LYS A 199 12.71 15.96 2.88
CA LYS A 199 13.25 16.97 1.97
C LYS A 199 14.48 16.45 1.21
N ALA A 200 15.36 15.73 1.89
CA ALA A 200 16.56 15.16 1.29
C ALA A 200 16.18 14.10 0.25
N LEU A 201 15.30 13.16 0.61
CA LEU A 201 14.81 12.15 -0.34
C LEU A 201 14.07 12.77 -1.54
N LYS A 202 13.28 13.81 -1.31
CA LYS A 202 12.63 14.55 -2.40
C LYS A 202 13.65 15.18 -3.35
N SER A 203 14.71 15.82 -2.83
CA SER A 203 15.78 16.38 -3.68
C SER A 203 16.52 15.30 -4.46
N LEU A 204 16.84 14.18 -3.82
CA LEU A 204 17.52 13.05 -4.44
C LEU A 204 16.67 12.46 -5.58
N THR A 205 15.42 12.12 -5.30
CA THR A 205 14.50 11.58 -6.30
C THR A 205 14.18 12.56 -7.42
N SER A 206 14.11 13.87 -7.15
CA SER A 206 13.99 14.88 -8.21
C SER A 206 15.20 14.88 -9.16
N TYR A 207 16.41 14.74 -8.63
CA TYR A 207 17.63 14.64 -9.42
C TYR A 207 17.65 13.36 -10.28
N GLU A 208 17.35 12.21 -9.68
CA GLU A 208 17.30 10.92 -10.39
C GLU A 208 16.30 10.97 -11.54
N ARG A 209 15.08 11.47 -11.27
CA ARG A 209 13.98 11.56 -12.25
C ARG A 209 14.30 12.43 -13.45
N ALA A 210 15.20 13.41 -13.34
CA ALA A 210 15.63 14.20 -14.49
C ALA A 210 16.33 13.35 -15.56
N ASN A 211 16.84 12.17 -15.18
CA ASN A 211 17.51 11.22 -16.08
C ASN A 211 16.58 10.10 -16.57
N PHE A 212 15.33 10.04 -16.11
CA PHE A 212 14.42 8.95 -16.47
C PHE A 212 13.61 9.25 -17.72
N ARG A 213 13.60 8.28 -18.64
CA ARG A 213 12.65 8.27 -19.75
C ARG A 213 11.27 7.89 -19.23
N ILE A 214 10.30 8.72 -19.56
CA ILE A 214 8.88 8.46 -19.25
C ILE A 214 8.28 7.65 -20.40
N SER A 215 7.64 6.53 -20.06
CA SER A 215 6.87 5.69 -20.97
C SER A 215 5.38 5.71 -20.58
N ARG A 216 4.57 4.91 -21.26
CA ARG A 216 3.16 4.71 -20.94
C ARG A 216 2.86 3.23 -20.75
N ASP A 217 1.99 2.94 -19.78
CA ASP A 217 1.46 1.59 -19.58
C ASP A 217 0.33 1.26 -20.57
N LYS A 218 -0.26 0.07 -20.43
CA LYS A 218 -1.37 -0.41 -21.28
C LYS A 218 -2.63 0.48 -21.20
N GLU A 219 -2.81 1.19 -20.11
CA GLU A 219 -3.93 2.12 -19.88
C GLU A 219 -3.58 3.57 -20.27
N GLY A 220 -2.40 3.78 -20.86
CA GLY A 220 -1.92 5.09 -21.29
C GLY A 220 -1.40 5.98 -20.16
N ARG A 221 -1.30 5.47 -18.93
CA ARG A 221 -0.77 6.20 -17.76
C ARG A 221 0.73 6.39 -17.91
N ARG A 222 1.24 7.55 -17.51
CA ARG A 222 2.66 7.87 -17.56
C ARG A 222 3.39 7.11 -16.45
N ILE A 223 4.39 6.31 -16.82
CA ILE A 223 5.18 5.51 -15.90
C ILE A 223 6.68 5.68 -16.16
N ILE A 224 7.50 5.29 -15.18
CA ILE A 224 8.93 5.00 -15.38
C ILE A 224 9.07 3.47 -15.28
N SER A 225 9.56 2.84 -16.35
CA SER A 225 9.65 1.38 -16.39
C SER A 225 10.70 0.85 -15.40
N LYS A 226 10.48 -0.37 -14.91
CA LYS A 226 11.45 -1.09 -14.07
C LYS A 226 12.82 -1.23 -14.74
N ASP A 227 12.88 -1.43 -16.06
CA ASP A 227 14.15 -1.45 -16.81
C ASP A 227 14.89 -0.11 -16.75
N THR A 228 14.16 1.01 -16.83
CA THR A 228 14.76 2.35 -16.71
C THR A 228 15.37 2.54 -15.33
N ILE A 229 14.63 2.15 -14.28
CA ILE A 229 15.10 2.21 -12.89
C ILE A 229 16.30 1.28 -12.70
N LYS A 230 16.21 0.05 -13.18
CA LYS A 230 17.25 -0.99 -13.08
C LYS A 230 18.56 -0.54 -13.72
N ASN A 231 18.51 -0.04 -14.95
CA ASN A 231 19.72 0.40 -15.66
C ASN A 231 20.39 1.58 -14.96
N TYR A 232 19.61 2.58 -14.55
CA TYR A 232 20.14 3.71 -13.79
C TYR A 232 20.77 3.29 -12.47
N PHE A 233 20.12 2.38 -11.72
CA PHE A 233 20.71 1.91 -10.47
C PHE A 233 21.92 1.00 -10.71
N LYS A 234 22.01 0.24 -11.82
CA LYS A 234 23.24 -0.46 -12.19
C LYS A 234 24.41 0.50 -12.46
N GLU A 235 24.16 1.65 -13.08
CA GLU A 235 25.16 2.71 -13.22
C GLU A 235 25.56 3.31 -11.86
N ILE A 236 24.60 3.54 -10.95
CA ILE A 236 24.90 3.94 -9.57
C ILE A 236 25.79 2.90 -8.87
N LEU A 237 25.46 1.62 -8.97
CA LEU A 237 26.25 0.57 -8.33
C LEU A 237 27.72 0.61 -8.81
N GLN A 238 27.93 0.84 -10.10
CA GLN A 238 29.28 0.99 -10.67
C GLN A 238 29.95 2.29 -10.23
N GLN A 239 29.27 3.43 -10.33
CA GLN A 239 29.83 4.74 -10.00
C GLN A 239 30.25 4.85 -8.53
N TYR A 240 29.48 4.24 -7.62
CA TYR A 240 29.69 4.34 -6.18
C TYR A 240 30.43 3.13 -5.59
N ASP A 241 30.83 2.17 -6.42
CA ASP A 241 31.53 0.95 -6.05
C ASP A 241 30.75 0.13 -5.00
N ILE A 242 29.50 -0.22 -5.36
CA ILE A 242 28.56 -0.96 -4.51
C ILE A 242 28.37 -2.36 -5.10
N HIS A 243 28.81 -3.39 -4.37
CA HIS A 243 28.75 -4.78 -4.81
C HIS A 243 27.76 -5.63 -4.01
N SER A 244 27.28 -5.11 -2.87
CA SER A 244 26.36 -5.85 -2.00
C SER A 244 25.37 -4.93 -1.30
N MET A 245 24.30 -5.53 -0.74
CA MET A 245 23.29 -4.81 0.05
C MET A 245 23.87 -4.02 1.23
N ASN A 246 25.00 -4.48 1.79
CA ASN A 246 25.63 -3.81 2.93
C ASN A 246 26.26 -2.46 2.56
N GLU A 247 26.46 -2.21 1.26
CA GLU A 247 27.13 -1.03 0.73
C GLU A 247 26.15 -0.01 0.13
N ILE A 248 24.83 -0.27 0.23
CA ILE A 248 23.77 0.62 -0.27
C ILE A 248 23.95 2.07 0.25
N HIS A 249 24.41 2.23 1.49
CA HIS A 249 24.69 3.53 2.12
C HIS A 249 25.67 4.41 1.34
N LYS A 250 26.63 3.82 0.61
CA LYS A 250 27.61 4.60 -0.16
C LYS A 250 26.95 5.56 -1.15
N TYR A 251 25.78 5.21 -1.69
CA TYR A 251 25.07 6.05 -2.66
C TYR A 251 24.54 7.36 -2.03
N PRO A 252 23.56 7.34 -1.12
CA PRO A 252 23.03 8.57 -0.55
C PRO A 252 24.10 9.35 0.21
N ASP A 253 25.02 8.69 0.94
CA ASP A 253 26.04 9.36 1.74
C ASP A 253 26.93 10.28 0.90
N LYS A 254 27.44 9.77 -0.24
CA LYS A 254 28.24 10.57 -1.18
C LYS A 254 27.37 11.56 -1.94
N ARG A 255 26.19 11.16 -2.41
CA ARG A 255 25.33 12.04 -3.22
C ARG A 255 24.83 13.26 -2.46
N PHE A 256 24.51 13.11 -1.18
CA PHE A 256 24.10 14.25 -0.36
C PHE A 256 25.26 15.18 0.01
N GLN A 257 26.50 14.71 0.00
CA GLN A 257 27.67 15.59 0.12
C GLN A 257 27.77 16.50 -1.13
N ASP A 258 27.58 15.95 -2.33
CA ASP A 258 27.59 16.74 -3.58
C ASP A 258 26.52 17.85 -3.61
N PHE A 259 25.33 17.58 -3.05
CA PHE A 259 24.26 18.59 -2.99
C PHE A 259 24.51 19.71 -1.98
N LYS A 260 25.37 19.49 -0.98
CA LYS A 260 25.73 20.54 0.01
C LYS A 260 26.93 21.38 -0.44
N ALA A 261 27.73 20.87 -1.36
CA ALA A 261 28.91 21.55 -1.89
C ALA A 261 28.59 22.50 -3.06
N ASN A 262 27.39 22.42 -3.63
CA ASN A 262 26.87 23.29 -4.70
C ASN A 262 25.71 24.16 -4.18
#